data_AF-A0A7S3Q6H4-F1
#
_entry.id   AF-A0A7S3Q6H4-F1
#
_cell.length_a   1.000
_cell.length_b   1.000
_cell.length_c   1.000
_cell.angle_alpha   90.00
_cell.angle_beta   90.00
_cell.angle_gamma   90.00
#
_symmetry.space_group_name_H-M   'P 1'
#
loop_
_entity.id
_entity.type
_entity.pdbx_description
1 polymer ?
#
loop_
_entity_poly.entity_id
_entity_poly.type
_entity_poly.pdbx_seq_one_letter_code
_entity_poly.pdbx_strand_id
1 'polypeptide(L)'
;GVEYAEEEDGGVTEESERRVKEWLIHHMDNSPFHKLCYNSSITTKHINDYLNERGNDSARAIDTIHGMTPLHVLSMNPHAPADAIAAVLDVDMEVVFCLDGQ
;
A
#
# COMPACT_ATOMS: atom_id res chain seq x y z
N GLY A 1 4.46 38.85 -27.96
CA GLY A 1 3.88 38.26 -26.75
C GLY A 1 3.59 36.82 -27.09
N VAL A 2 4.13 35.88 -26.33
CA VAL A 2 3.86 34.46 -26.53
C VAL A 2 2.80 34.10 -25.50
N GLU A 3 1.60 33.78 -25.96
CA GLU A 3 0.52 33.26 -25.12
C GLU A 3 0.85 31.80 -24.78
N TYR A 4 0.94 31.50 -23.49
CA TYR A 4 1.08 30.14 -22.99
C TYR A 4 -0.31 29.54 -22.92
N ALA A 5 -0.56 28.47 -23.67
CA ALA A 5 -1.75 27.66 -23.54
C ALA A 5 -1.71 26.96 -22.17
N GLU A 6 -2.74 27.17 -21.36
CA GLU A 6 -2.96 26.44 -20.11
C GLU A 6 -3.27 24.98 -20.48
N GLU A 7 -2.39 24.05 -20.10
CA GLU A 7 -2.64 22.62 -20.25
C GLU A 7 -3.74 22.22 -19.27
N GLU A 8 -4.88 21.74 -19.80
CA GLU A 8 -5.98 21.25 -18.98
C GLU A 8 -5.51 20.06 -18.13
N ASP A 9 -5.57 20.26 -16.81
CA ASP A 9 -5.38 19.25 -15.79
C ASP A 9 -6.30 18.06 -16.08
N GLY A 10 -5.71 16.96 -16.56
CA GLY A 10 -6.38 15.70 -16.83
C GLY A 10 -6.85 15.06 -15.54
N GLY A 11 -7.92 15.59 -14.96
CA GLY A 11 -8.51 15.12 -13.71
C GLY A 11 -8.80 13.61 -13.79
N VAL A 12 -8.29 12.88 -12.81
CA VAL A 12 -8.55 11.44 -12.63
C VAL A 12 -10.06 11.25 -12.55
N THR A 13 -10.65 10.56 -13.52
CA THR A 13 -12.10 10.31 -13.52
C THR A 13 -12.45 9.32 -12.41
N GLU A 14 -13.60 9.49 -11.77
CA GLU A 14 -14.10 8.53 -10.74
C GLU A 14 -14.16 7.09 -11.27
N GLU A 15 -14.36 6.92 -12.58
CA GLU A 15 -14.31 5.63 -13.26
C GLU A 15 -12.89 5.04 -13.32
N SER A 16 -11.87 5.87 -13.52
CA SER A 16 -10.47 5.46 -13.49
C SER A 16 -10.08 5.02 -12.08
N GLU A 17 -10.49 5.78 -11.04
CA GLU A 17 -10.30 5.35 -9.66
C GLU A 17 -11.02 4.04 -9.35
N ARG A 18 -12.27 3.89 -9.81
CA ARG A 18 -13.06 2.68 -9.57
C ARG A 18 -12.39 1.46 -10.21
N ARG A 19 -11.87 1.59 -11.43
CA ARG A 19 -11.15 0.52 -12.14
C ARG A 19 -9.83 0.17 -11.47
N VAL A 20 -9.09 1.17 -10.98
CA VAL A 20 -7.87 0.96 -10.18
C VAL A 20 -8.22 0.27 -8.86
N LYS A 21 -9.29 0.70 -8.17
CA LYS A 21 -9.79 0.06 -6.94
C LYS A 21 -10.22 -1.39 -7.18
N GLU A 22 -10.98 -1.67 -8.24
CA GLU A 22 -11.39 -3.05 -8.60
C GLU A 22 -10.19 -3.95 -8.92
N TRP A 23 -9.23 -3.43 -9.69
CA TRP A 23 -8.02 -4.14 -10.02
C TRP A 23 -7.16 -4.42 -8.79
N LEU A 24 -6.99 -3.44 -7.89
CA LEU A 24 -6.32 -3.61 -6.60
C LEU A 24 -7.02 -4.67 -5.74
N ILE A 25 -8.36 -4.64 -5.65
CA ILE A 25 -9.14 -5.56 -4.82
C ILE A 25 -8.98 -7.01 -5.27
N HIS A 26 -9.08 -7.29 -6.56
CA HIS A 26 -8.96 -8.65 -7.09
C HIS A 26 -7.53 -9.17 -7.08
N HIS A 27 -6.53 -8.30 -7.27
CA HIS A 27 -5.15 -8.75 -7.34
C HIS A 27 -4.48 -8.90 -5.96
N MET A 28 -4.91 -8.12 -4.98
CA MET A 28 -4.47 -8.27 -3.59
C MET A 28 -5.12 -9.47 -2.86
N ASP A 29 -5.97 -10.27 -3.51
CA ASP A 29 -6.55 -11.47 -2.90
C ASP A 29 -5.47 -12.51 -2.52
N ASN A 30 -4.33 -12.52 -3.21
CA ASN A 30 -3.17 -13.34 -2.85
C ASN A 30 -2.22 -12.67 -1.84
N SER A 31 -2.47 -11.40 -1.49
CA SER A 31 -1.65 -10.60 -0.59
C SER A 31 -2.52 -9.95 0.49
N PRO A 32 -3.10 -10.76 1.40
CA PRO A 32 -4.09 -10.29 2.38
C PRO A 32 -3.55 -9.19 3.31
N PHE A 33 -2.24 -9.17 3.58
CA PHE A 33 -1.66 -8.11 4.42
C PHE A 33 -1.55 -6.78 3.66
N HIS A 34 -1.13 -6.78 2.38
CA HIS A 34 -1.18 -5.58 1.53
C HIS A 34 -2.59 -5.01 1.43
N LYS A 35 -3.60 -5.87 1.27
CA LYS A 35 -5.01 -5.45 1.24
C LYS A 35 -5.43 -4.75 2.53
N LEU A 36 -4.98 -5.26 3.67
CA LEU A 36 -5.20 -4.62 4.97
C LEU A 36 -4.49 -3.26 5.04
N CYS A 37 -3.23 -3.17 4.61
CA CYS A 37 -2.44 -1.94 4.58
C CYS A 37 -3.05 -0.83 3.71
N TYR A 38 -3.77 -1.20 2.64
CA TYR A 38 -4.48 -0.25 1.78
C TYR A 38 -5.88 0.15 2.29
N ASN A 39 -6.36 -0.44 3.39
CA ASN A 39 -7.69 -0.18 3.91
C ASN A 39 -7.79 1.25 4.47
N SER A 40 -8.83 2.00 4.11
CA SER A 40 -9.05 3.37 4.61
C SER A 40 -9.40 3.45 6.10
N SER A 41 -9.84 2.34 6.68
CA SER A 41 -10.13 2.20 8.12
C SER A 41 -9.03 1.44 8.86
N ILE A 42 -7.81 1.41 8.30
CA ILE A 42 -6.66 0.76 8.92
C ILE A 42 -6.35 1.39 10.28
N THR A 43 -5.96 0.56 11.23
CA THR A 43 -5.50 1.00 12.55
C THR A 43 -4.31 0.16 12.96
N THR A 44 -3.50 0.67 13.88
CA THR A 44 -2.36 -0.05 14.47
C THR A 44 -2.79 -1.37 15.11
N LYS A 45 -3.99 -1.40 15.70
CA LYS A 45 -4.57 -2.63 16.24
C LYS A 45 -4.76 -3.69 15.15
N HIS A 46 -5.30 -3.30 13.98
CA HIS A 46 -5.47 -4.25 12.87
C HIS A 46 -4.14 -4.84 12.40
N ILE A 47 -3.09 -4.01 12.31
CA ILE A 47 -1.73 -4.46 11.95
C ILE A 47 -1.22 -5.49 12.97
N ASN A 48 -1.27 -5.14 14.25
CA ASN A 48 -0.80 -6.02 15.33
C ASN A 48 -1.59 -7.32 15.41
N ASP A 49 -2.93 -7.25 15.32
CA ASP A 49 -3.80 -8.42 15.36
C ASP A 49 -3.45 -9.36 14.18
N TYR A 50 -3.27 -8.82 12.97
CA TYR A 50 -2.90 -9.61 11.79
C TYR A 50 -1.54 -10.29 11.94
N LEU A 51 -0.51 -9.57 12.38
CA LEU A 51 0.84 -10.11 12.55
C LEU A 51 0.90 -11.16 13.65
N ASN A 52 0.13 -10.99 14.73
CA ASN A 52 0.01 -11.99 15.78
C ASN A 52 -0.65 -13.28 15.28
N GLU A 53 -1.66 -13.18 14.39
CA GLU A 53 -2.38 -14.33 13.85
C GLU A 53 -1.63 -15.07 12.73
N ARG A 54 -0.91 -14.33 11.88
CA ARG A 54 -0.29 -14.85 10.65
C ARG A 54 1.23 -14.96 10.73
N GLY A 55 1.85 -14.36 11.73
CA GLY A 55 3.29 -14.29 11.91
C GLY A 55 3.93 -13.11 11.17
N ASN A 56 5.09 -12.72 11.69
CA ASN A 56 5.86 -11.55 11.25
C ASN A 56 6.36 -11.67 9.80
N ASP A 57 6.53 -12.88 9.27
CA ASP A 57 6.95 -13.12 7.88
C ASP A 57 6.01 -12.45 6.86
N SER A 58 4.75 -12.25 7.23
CA SER A 58 3.77 -11.54 6.39
C SER A 58 4.22 -10.11 6.07
N ALA A 59 4.95 -9.45 6.98
CA ALA A 59 5.47 -8.09 6.78
C ALA A 59 6.56 -8.01 5.68
N ARG A 60 7.19 -9.14 5.35
CA ARG A 60 8.22 -9.27 4.31
C ARG A 60 7.65 -9.72 2.97
N ALA A 61 6.35 -10.00 2.88
CA ALA A 61 5.74 -10.47 1.65
C ALA A 61 5.94 -9.43 0.53
N ILE A 62 6.38 -9.86 -0.65
CA ILE A 62 6.54 -8.98 -1.80
C ILE A 62 5.39 -9.25 -2.76
N ASP A 63 4.68 -8.21 -3.18
CA ASP A 63 3.64 -8.38 -4.19
C ASP A 63 4.27 -8.68 -5.55
N THR A 64 3.64 -9.57 -6.32
CA THR A 64 4.20 -10.07 -7.58
C THR A 64 4.10 -9.09 -8.74
N ILE A 65 3.37 -7.98 -8.60
CA ILE A 65 3.18 -7.02 -9.70
C ILE A 65 4.19 -5.89 -9.60
N HIS A 66 4.21 -5.23 -8.45
CA HIS A 66 4.97 -4.01 -8.23
C HIS A 66 6.23 -4.26 -7.41
N GLY A 67 6.41 -5.47 -6.87
CA GLY A 67 7.56 -5.78 -6.04
C GLY A 67 7.54 -5.04 -4.69
N MET A 68 6.37 -4.59 -4.23
CA MET A 68 6.21 -3.80 -3.02
C MET A 68 5.96 -4.68 -1.79
N THR A 69 6.51 -4.26 -0.66
CA THR A 69 6.18 -4.83 0.66
C THR A 69 4.88 -4.21 1.22
N PRO A 70 4.23 -4.81 2.24
CA PRO A 70 3.10 -4.20 2.93
C PRO A 70 3.41 -2.80 3.47
N LEU A 71 4.66 -2.53 3.87
CA LEU A 71 5.07 -1.21 4.33
C LEU A 71 4.98 -0.15 3.23
N HIS A 72 5.36 -0.48 1.99
CA HIS A 72 5.21 0.43 0.85
C HIS A 72 3.73 0.78 0.64
N VAL A 73 2.87 -0.24 0.61
CA VAL A 73 1.42 -0.04 0.45
C VAL A 73 0.84 0.77 1.60
N LEU A 74 1.25 0.50 2.84
CA LEU A 74 0.81 1.24 4.02
C LEU A 74 1.27 2.71 3.97
N SER A 75 2.49 2.96 3.52
CA SER A 75 3.05 4.32 3.41
C SER A 75 2.38 5.15 2.30
N MET A 76 1.85 4.49 1.27
CA MET A 76 1.06 5.12 0.22
C MET A 76 -0.40 5.36 0.62
N ASN A 77 -0.88 4.75 1.72
CA ASN A 77 -2.26 4.91 2.16
C ASN A 77 -2.42 6.24 2.93
N PRO A 78 -3.18 7.22 2.40
CA PRO A 78 -3.34 8.54 3.05
C PRO A 78 -4.10 8.47 4.39
N HIS A 79 -4.74 7.33 4.68
CA HIS A 79 -5.46 7.09 5.93
C HIS A 79 -4.64 6.32 6.96
N ALA A 80 -3.44 5.84 6.60
CA ALA A 80 -2.60 5.11 7.53
C ALA A 80 -2.11 6.02 8.64
N PRO A 81 -2.38 5.70 9.93
CA PRO A 81 -1.85 6.49 11.02
C PRO A 81 -0.35 6.16 11.20
N ALA A 82 0.43 7.14 11.66
CA ALA A 82 1.89 7.02 11.73
C ALA A 82 2.36 5.87 12.64
N ASP A 83 1.58 5.55 13.68
CA ASP A 83 1.82 4.43 14.58
C ASP A 83 1.60 3.06 13.92
N ALA A 84 0.72 2.96 12.92
CA ALA A 84 0.59 1.74 12.12
C ALA A 84 1.83 1.52 11.24
N ILE A 85 2.40 2.59 10.68
CA ILE A 85 3.66 2.53 9.91
C ILE A 85 4.80 2.09 10.83
N ALA A 86 4.91 2.70 12.02
CA ALA A 86 5.89 2.31 13.03
C ALA A 86 5.74 0.84 13.45
N ALA A 87 4.51 0.36 13.65
CA ALA A 87 4.27 -1.04 14.02
C ALA A 87 4.78 -2.03 12.97
N VAL A 88 4.65 -1.73 11.68
CA VAL A 88 5.21 -2.60 10.62
C VAL A 88 6.74 -2.50 10.56
N LEU A 89 7.31 -1.32 10.80
CA LEU A 89 8.78 -1.13 10.85
C LEU A 89 9.43 -1.85 12.02
N ASP A 90 8.80 -1.85 13.19
CA ASP A 90 9.32 -2.48 14.42
C ASP A 90 9.38 -4.01 14.33
N VAL A 91 8.57 -4.60 13.45
CA VAL A 91 8.52 -6.05 13.23
C VAL A 91 9.81 -6.56 12.62
N ASP A 92 10.31 -5.82 11.62
CA ASP A 92 11.54 -6.14 10.93
C ASP A 92 11.98 -4.92 10.11
N MET A 93 13.11 -4.31 10.48
CA MET A 93 13.63 -3.16 9.75
C MET A 93 14.01 -3.48 8.30
N GLU A 94 14.19 -4.75 7.92
CA GLU A 94 14.48 -5.12 6.54
C GLU A 94 13.29 -4.95 5.58
N VAL A 95 12.05 -4.78 6.08
CA VAL A 95 10.85 -4.58 5.23
C VAL A 95 10.86 -3.25 4.46
N VAL A 96 11.81 -2.36 4.78
CA VAL A 96 12.09 -1.13 4.03
C VAL A 96 12.78 -1.40 2.69
N PHE A 97 13.43 -2.56 2.53
CA PHE A 97 14.11 -2.92 1.30
C PHE A 97 13.15 -3.70 0.39
N CYS A 98 12.73 -3.09 -0.72
CA CYS A 98 12.35 -3.88 -1.89
C CYS A 98 13.63 -4.43 -2.51
N LEU A 99 13.62 -5.70 -2.93
CA LEU A 99 14.63 -6.20 -3.85
C LEU A 99 14.36 -5.56 -5.21
N ASP A 100 14.84 -4.34 -5.41
CA ASP A 100 14.92 -3.71 -6.72
C ASP A 100 15.92 -4.50 -7.58
N GLY A 101 15.43 -5.57 -8.20
CA GLY A 101 16.14 -6.35 -9.21
C GLY A 101 16.72 -7.68 -8.72
N GLN A 102 16.02 -8.77 -9.06
CA GLN A 102 16.63 -10.03 -9.52
C GLN A 102 15.83 -10.59 -10.69
#